data_AF-A0A815ES97-F1
#
_entry.id   AF-A0A815ES97-F1
#
_cell.length_a   1.000
_cell.length_b   1.000
_cell.length_c   1.000
_cell.angle_alpha   90.00
_cell.angle_beta   90.00
_cell.angle_gamma   90.00
#
_symmetry.space_group_name_H-M   'P 1'
#
loop_
_entity.id
_entity.type
_entity.pdbx_description
1 polymer ?
#
loop_
_entity_poly.entity_id
_entity_poly.type
_entity_poly.pdbx_seq_one_letter_code
_entity_poly.pdbx_strand_id
1 'polypeptide(L)'
;MSFLTQVLFSISFLVSAIECQGGGGGGGGGSGAFGVFGVFFLLIFLPIYCCCIGRPRRSNAKYVHASKVENNETKVIDLHVFQSGLWECEYFQYNKQHGPHYINLSFDNVRLEVTGSGFDDIGMYTLHGFYSTQTRRIGVTKTYQLGTGDPRQNLGHNVIIQLEWNRFANQFEGKWYVRTRKYRGSGPYKLRSSQQQLTLPPAYEKV
;
A
#
# COMPACT_ATOMS: atom_id res chain seq x y z
N MET A 1 -2.67 -14.30 14.76
CA MET A 1 -3.65 -15.20 14.10
C MET A 1 -3.42 -15.15 12.60
N SER A 2 -3.22 -16.30 11.96
CA SER A 2 -3.04 -16.34 10.50
C SER A 2 -4.39 -16.16 9.80
N PHE A 3 -4.38 -15.63 8.57
CA PHE A 3 -5.59 -15.51 7.75
C PHE A 3 -6.30 -16.87 7.58
N LEU A 4 -5.53 -17.97 7.57
CA LEU A 4 -6.04 -19.33 7.55
C LEU A 4 -6.93 -19.67 8.76
N THR A 5 -6.52 -19.23 9.96
CA THR A 5 -7.32 -19.46 11.18
C THR A 5 -8.63 -18.70 11.19
N GLN A 6 -8.70 -17.49 10.61
CA GLN A 6 -9.96 -16.74 10.51
C GLN A 6 -10.92 -17.36 9.48
N VAL A 7 -10.40 -17.80 8.34
CA VAL A 7 -11.21 -18.45 7.30
C VAL A 7 -11.77 -19.79 7.78
N LEU A 8 -10.96 -20.60 8.48
CA LEU A 8 -11.44 -21.87 9.05
C LEU A 8 -12.52 -21.65 10.10
N PHE A 9 -12.40 -20.61 10.94
CA PHE A 9 -13.42 -20.28 11.94
C PHE A 9 -14.77 -19.88 11.32
N SER A 10 -14.75 -19.11 10.22
CA SER A 10 -15.97 -18.71 9.51
C SER A 10 -16.65 -19.89 8.80
N ILE A 11 -15.88 -20.87 8.32
CA ILE A 11 -16.44 -22.09 7.69
C ILE A 11 -17.11 -22.97 8.76
N SER A 12 -16.50 -23.14 9.94
CA SER A 12 -17.10 -23.93 11.03
C SER A 12 -18.45 -23.38 11.49
N PHE A 13 -18.62 -22.06 11.59
CA PHE A 13 -19.91 -21.44 11.94
C PHE A 13 -21.01 -21.69 10.89
N LEU A 14 -20.65 -21.72 9.60
CA LEU A 14 -21.59 -21.98 8.51
C LEU A 14 -22.05 -23.44 8.49
N VAL A 15 -21.19 -24.39 8.89
CA VAL A 15 -21.57 -25.80 9.02
C VAL A 15 -22.48 -26.02 10.23
N SER A 16 -22.19 -25.41 11.39
CA SER A 16 -23.03 -25.56 12.58
C SER A 16 -24.41 -24.92 12.46
N ALA A 17 -24.58 -23.89 11.62
CA ALA A 17 -25.90 -23.30 11.36
C ALA A 17 -26.82 -24.21 10.53
N ILE A 18 -26.26 -25.16 9.77
CA ILE A 18 -27.03 -26.10 8.94
C ILE A 18 -27.56 -27.28 9.78
N GLU A 19 -26.88 -27.65 10.87
CA GLU A 19 -27.31 -28.76 11.74
C GLU A 19 -28.38 -28.38 12.78
N CYS A 20 -28.67 -27.09 12.97
CA CYS A 20 -29.63 -26.64 13.99
C CYS A 20 -31.11 -26.56 13.55
N GLN A 21 -31.48 -27.07 12.36
CA GLN A 21 -32.88 -27.13 11.90
C GLN A 21 -33.43 -28.56 11.71
N GLY A 22 -32.83 -29.56 12.37
CA GLY A 22 -33.29 -30.95 12.32
C GLY A 22 -34.28 -31.30 13.44
N GLY A 23 -35.52 -30.80 13.38
CA GLY A 23 -36.54 -31.22 14.34
C GLY A 23 -37.95 -30.71 14.02
N GLY A 24 -38.67 -31.39 13.13
CA GLY A 24 -40.14 -31.27 13.05
C GLY A 24 -40.76 -31.29 11.65
N GLY A 25 -41.09 -32.49 11.17
CA GLY A 25 -42.30 -32.85 10.43
C GLY A 25 -42.84 -31.98 9.28
N GLY A 26 -42.82 -32.55 8.08
CA GLY A 26 -43.99 -32.57 7.19
C GLY A 26 -43.98 -31.65 5.96
N GLY A 27 -43.77 -32.27 4.79
CA GLY A 27 -44.40 -31.86 3.53
C GLY A 27 -43.61 -30.91 2.61
N GLY A 28 -43.51 -31.31 1.33
CA GLY A 28 -43.23 -30.40 0.22
C GLY A 28 -41.80 -30.40 -0.29
N GLY A 29 -41.55 -31.11 -1.40
CA GLY A 29 -40.25 -31.17 -2.06
C GLY A 29 -39.76 -29.82 -2.59
N GLY A 30 -38.50 -29.50 -2.32
CA GLY A 30 -37.85 -28.32 -2.88
C GLY A 30 -36.54 -27.92 -2.19
N SER A 31 -35.75 -28.85 -1.66
CA SER A 31 -34.65 -28.52 -0.74
C SER A 31 -33.32 -29.13 -1.19
N GLY A 32 -32.83 -28.76 -2.38
CA GLY A 32 -31.55 -29.30 -2.91
C GLY A 32 -30.63 -28.28 -3.60
N ALA A 33 -31.09 -27.07 -3.89
CA ALA A 33 -30.34 -26.17 -4.78
C ALA A 33 -29.41 -25.17 -4.06
N PHE A 34 -29.61 -24.86 -2.77
CA PHE A 34 -28.88 -23.75 -2.13
C PHE A 34 -27.45 -24.07 -1.67
N GLY A 35 -27.10 -25.34 -1.43
CA GLY A 35 -25.76 -25.73 -0.96
C GLY A 35 -24.69 -25.72 -2.07
N VAL A 36 -25.07 -26.02 -3.32
CA VAL A 36 -24.12 -26.17 -4.43
C VAL A 36 -23.59 -24.80 -4.91
N PHE A 37 -24.43 -23.76 -4.92
CA PHE A 37 -24.01 -22.42 -5.34
C PHE A 37 -22.98 -21.79 -4.39
N GLY A 38 -23.04 -22.08 -3.08
CA GLY A 38 -22.09 -21.57 -2.10
C GLY A 38 -20.66 -22.08 -2.31
N VAL A 39 -20.50 -23.37 -2.62
CA VAL A 39 -19.18 -24.00 -2.85
C VAL A 39 -18.56 -23.51 -4.16
N PHE A 40 -19.34 -23.33 -5.23
CA PHE A 40 -18.85 -22.78 -6.50
C PHE A 40 -18.42 -21.32 -6.37
N PHE A 41 -19.16 -20.49 -5.61
CA PHE A 41 -18.73 -19.12 -5.32
C PHE A 41 -17.39 -19.11 -4.56
N LEU A 42 -17.22 -19.98 -3.58
CA LEU A 42 -15.98 -20.08 -2.80
C LEU A 42 -14.79 -20.50 -3.69
N LEU A 43 -14.98 -21.48 -4.58
CA LEU A 43 -13.92 -21.97 -5.48
C LEU A 43 -13.50 -20.97 -6.56
N ILE A 44 -14.39 -20.08 -7.02
CA ILE A 44 -14.09 -19.09 -8.06
C ILE A 44 -13.50 -17.80 -7.45
N PHE A 45 -14.06 -17.32 -6.34
CA PHE A 45 -13.65 -16.02 -5.80
C PHE A 45 -12.41 -16.07 -4.89
N LEU A 46 -12.12 -17.19 -4.21
CA LEU A 46 -10.87 -17.33 -3.42
C LEU A 46 -9.58 -17.18 -4.25
N PRO A 47 -9.42 -17.86 -5.41
CA PRO A 47 -8.18 -17.75 -6.19
C PRO A 47 -8.02 -16.35 -6.79
N ILE A 48 -9.12 -15.67 -7.16
CA ILE A 48 -9.09 -14.28 -7.64
C ILE A 48 -8.60 -13.34 -6.53
N TYR A 49 -9.08 -13.53 -5.30
CA TYR A 49 -8.66 -12.72 -4.16
C TYR A 49 -7.17 -12.93 -3.83
N CYS A 50 -6.70 -14.18 -3.85
CA CYS A 50 -5.28 -14.51 -3.63
C CYS A 50 -4.35 -13.98 -4.75
N CYS A 51 -4.82 -13.84 -5.98
CA CYS A 51 -4.02 -13.31 -7.09
C CYS A 51 -3.75 -11.81 -7.01
N CYS A 52 -4.58 -11.07 -6.27
CA CYS A 52 -4.51 -9.62 -6.15
C CYS A 52 -3.56 -9.13 -5.04
N ILE A 53 -3.12 -10.01 -4.14
CA ILE A 53 -2.24 -9.64 -3.04
C ILE A 53 -0.86 -9.24 -3.57
N GLY A 54 -0.37 -8.07 -3.16
CA GLY A 54 0.95 -7.55 -3.54
C GLY A 54 1.01 -6.85 -4.90
N ARG A 55 -0.14 -6.48 -5.48
CA ARG A 55 -0.19 -5.61 -6.66
C ARG A 55 -1.14 -4.45 -6.43
N PRO A 56 -0.78 -3.23 -6.88
CA PRO A 56 -1.72 -2.12 -6.89
C PRO A 56 -2.83 -2.38 -7.92
N ARG A 57 -4.01 -1.80 -7.69
CA ARG A 57 -5.13 -1.85 -8.65
C ARG A 57 -4.84 -1.09 -9.95
N ARG A 58 -3.92 -0.11 -9.90
CA ARG A 58 -3.57 0.77 -11.02
C ARG A 58 -2.04 0.85 -11.14
N SER A 59 -1.54 1.02 -12.36
CA SER A 59 -0.13 1.36 -12.57
C SER A 59 0.17 2.75 -11.98
N ASN A 60 1.45 3.04 -11.75
CA ASN A 60 1.85 4.34 -11.19
C ASN A 60 1.35 5.52 -12.01
N ALA A 61 1.55 5.49 -13.34
CA ALA A 61 1.02 6.52 -14.25
C ALA A 61 -0.50 6.68 -14.12
N LYS A 62 -1.26 5.58 -14.12
CA LYS A 62 -2.73 5.64 -13.96
C LYS A 62 -3.16 6.09 -12.56
N TYR A 63 -2.39 5.77 -11.53
CA TYR A 63 -2.67 6.16 -10.15
C TYR A 63 -2.51 7.67 -9.95
N VAL A 64 -1.44 8.27 -10.47
CA VAL A 64 -1.17 9.71 -10.32
C VAL A 64 -2.11 10.59 -11.14
N HIS A 65 -2.68 10.09 -12.24
CA HIS A 65 -3.66 10.84 -13.03
C HIS A 65 -5.11 10.45 -12.75
N ALA A 66 -5.34 9.54 -11.81
CA ALA A 66 -6.69 9.14 -11.46
C ALA A 66 -7.43 10.34 -10.84
N SER A 67 -8.39 10.87 -11.60
CA SER A 67 -9.32 11.90 -11.14
C SER A 67 -9.98 11.44 -9.85
N LYS A 68 -9.75 12.20 -8.77
CA LYS A 68 -10.67 12.21 -7.64
C LYS A 68 -11.83 13.10 -8.05
N VAL A 69 -13.02 12.52 -8.09
CA VAL A 69 -14.26 13.30 -8.11
C VAL A 69 -14.39 13.88 -6.70
N GLU A 70 -13.70 14.98 -6.41
CA GLU A 70 -13.90 15.74 -5.17
C GLU A 70 -14.21 17.19 -5.55
N ASN A 71 -15.41 17.59 -5.18
CA ASN A 71 -16.09 18.84 -5.52
C ASN A 71 -15.30 20.05 -5.02
N ASN A 72 -15.12 21.04 -5.90
CA ASN A 72 -14.96 22.49 -5.64
C ASN A 72 -14.06 23.00 -4.49
N GLU A 73 -13.32 22.17 -3.78
CA GLU A 73 -12.34 22.66 -2.81
C GLU A 73 -11.19 23.32 -3.57
N THR A 74 -11.03 24.59 -3.23
CA THR A 74 -10.26 25.60 -3.94
C THR A 74 -8.88 25.07 -4.33
N LYS A 75 -8.60 25.23 -5.62
CA LYS A 75 -7.42 24.86 -6.39
C LYS A 75 -6.16 25.63 -5.93
N VAL A 76 -5.86 25.63 -4.63
CA VAL A 76 -4.57 26.10 -4.13
C VAL A 76 -3.56 25.05 -4.59
N ILE A 77 -2.88 25.40 -5.69
CA ILE A 77 -1.80 24.61 -6.27
C ILE A 77 -0.65 24.70 -5.27
N ASP A 78 -0.54 23.69 -4.42
CA ASP A 78 0.58 23.56 -3.48
C ASP A 78 1.79 23.06 -4.27
N LEU A 79 2.37 23.95 -5.10
CA LEU A 79 3.54 23.66 -5.94
C LEU A 79 4.75 23.27 -5.08
N HIS A 80 4.75 23.61 -3.79
CA HIS A 80 5.86 23.40 -2.88
C HIS A 80 5.89 22.02 -2.23
N VAL A 81 4.92 21.13 -2.50
CA VAL A 81 4.96 19.77 -1.95
C VAL A 81 6.06 18.92 -2.60
N PHE A 82 6.31 19.12 -3.90
CA PHE A 82 7.23 18.29 -4.69
C PHE A 82 8.60 18.94 -4.79
N GLN A 83 9.40 18.81 -3.73
CA GLN A 83 10.74 19.38 -3.65
C GLN A 83 11.81 18.29 -3.72
N SER A 84 12.80 18.50 -4.58
CA SER A 84 13.99 17.64 -4.64
C SER A 84 14.82 17.78 -3.38
N GLY A 85 15.42 16.68 -2.92
CA GLY A 85 16.28 16.66 -1.75
C GLY A 85 16.11 15.38 -0.93
N LEU A 86 16.47 15.47 0.35
CA LEU A 86 16.39 14.37 1.28
C LEU A 86 14.98 14.25 1.88
N TRP A 87 14.45 13.03 1.86
CA TRP A 87 13.16 12.66 2.40
C TRP A 87 13.33 11.51 3.37
N GLU A 88 12.57 11.54 4.46
CA GLU A 88 12.50 10.49 5.45
C GLU A 88 11.34 9.55 5.12
N CYS A 89 11.55 8.24 5.25
CA CYS A 89 10.52 7.24 5.00
C CYS A 89 10.40 6.23 6.14
N GLU A 90 9.18 5.77 6.34
CA GLU A 90 8.83 4.72 7.30
C GLU A 90 7.80 3.78 6.68
N TYR A 91 7.94 2.49 6.94
CA TYR A 91 6.99 1.48 6.46
C TYR A 91 7.00 0.23 7.32
N PHE A 92 5.91 -0.53 7.28
CA PHE A 92 5.81 -1.80 8.00
C PHE A 92 5.84 -2.96 7.00
N GLN A 93 6.81 -3.86 7.10
CA GLN A 93 7.01 -5.01 6.22
C GLN A 93 7.55 -6.20 7.04
N TYR A 94 7.20 -7.44 6.67
CA TYR A 94 7.64 -8.66 7.39
C TYR A 94 7.38 -8.64 8.91
N ASN A 95 6.25 -8.08 9.34
CA ASN A 95 5.89 -7.89 10.75
C ASN A 95 6.90 -7.04 11.54
N LYS A 96 7.67 -6.18 10.85
CA LYS A 96 8.66 -5.29 11.44
C LYS A 96 8.43 -3.86 10.93
N GLN A 97 8.61 -2.89 11.83
CA GLN A 97 8.71 -1.48 11.46
C GLN A 97 10.10 -1.22 10.87
N HIS A 98 10.14 -0.62 9.69
CA HIS A 98 11.33 -0.14 9.03
C HIS A 98 11.35 1.39 9.03
N GLY A 99 12.53 1.95 9.28
CA GLY A 99 12.78 3.38 9.31
C GLY A 99 12.90 3.96 10.73
N PRO A 100 13.21 5.26 10.83
CA PRO A 100 13.31 6.19 9.70
C PRO A 100 14.53 5.92 8.82
N HIS A 101 14.31 5.89 7.49
CA HIS A 101 15.36 5.77 6.48
C HIS A 101 15.33 6.98 5.56
N TYR A 102 16.49 7.40 5.06
CA TYR A 102 16.60 8.57 4.20
C TYR A 102 16.71 8.20 2.72
N ILE A 103 16.00 8.95 1.90
CA ILE A 103 15.92 8.78 0.45
C ILE A 103 16.20 10.11 -0.21
N ASN A 104 17.09 10.14 -1.19
CA ASN A 104 17.26 11.32 -2.03
C ASN A 104 16.29 11.25 -3.22
N LEU A 105 15.42 12.24 -3.36
CA LEU A 105 14.44 12.35 -4.46
C LEU A 105 14.76 13.55 -5.35
N SER A 106 14.59 13.36 -6.66
CA SER A 106 14.71 14.41 -7.67
C SER A 106 13.43 14.46 -8.50
N PHE A 107 12.75 15.61 -8.46
CA PHE A 107 11.52 15.87 -9.20
C PHE A 107 11.83 16.69 -10.46
N ASP A 108 11.45 16.15 -11.62
CA ASP A 108 11.52 16.82 -12.91
C ASP A 108 10.17 17.48 -13.23
N ASN A 109 10.13 18.80 -13.12
CA ASN A 109 8.91 19.60 -13.36
C ASN A 109 8.47 19.65 -14.83
N VAL A 110 9.33 19.30 -15.78
CA VAL A 110 9.00 19.27 -17.21
C VAL A 110 8.34 17.94 -17.55
N ARG A 111 8.93 16.84 -17.09
CA ARG A 111 8.47 15.48 -17.41
C ARG A 111 7.45 14.93 -16.43
N LEU A 112 7.26 15.59 -15.28
CA LEU A 112 6.45 15.10 -14.15
C LEU A 112 6.92 13.71 -13.68
N GLU A 113 8.23 13.49 -13.79
CA GLU A 113 8.93 12.27 -13.39
C GLU A 113 9.63 12.50 -12.06
N VAL A 114 9.72 11.46 -11.24
CA VAL A 114 10.50 11.46 -10.01
C VAL A 114 11.49 10.32 -10.04
N THR A 115 12.73 10.64 -9.73
CA THR A 115 13.81 9.66 -9.58
C THR A 115 14.39 9.75 -8.18
N GLY A 116 15.12 8.73 -7.76
CA GLY A 116 15.79 8.77 -6.49
C GLY A 116 16.60 7.53 -6.19
N SER A 117 17.25 7.55 -5.05
CA SER A 117 18.04 6.42 -4.53
C SER A 117 18.13 6.49 -3.02
N GLY A 118 18.35 5.34 -2.40
CA GLY A 118 18.54 5.23 -0.97
C GLY A 118 19.07 3.87 -0.55
N PHE A 119 19.18 3.71 0.76
CA PHE A 119 19.55 2.48 1.43
C PHE A 119 18.64 2.27 2.65
N ASP A 120 18.26 1.04 2.91
CA ASP A 120 17.52 0.64 4.11
C ASP A 120 17.97 -0.75 4.60
N ASP A 121 17.27 -1.29 5.59
CA ASP A 121 17.56 -2.61 6.17
C ASP A 121 17.52 -3.76 5.15
N ILE A 122 16.81 -3.60 4.03
CA ILE A 122 16.70 -4.60 2.97
C ILE A 122 17.90 -4.46 2.03
N GLY A 123 18.24 -3.26 1.59
CA GLY A 123 19.44 -3.02 0.79
C GLY A 123 19.47 -1.68 0.06
N MET A 124 20.38 -1.54 -0.90
CA MET A 124 20.46 -0.37 -1.78
C MET A 124 19.38 -0.45 -2.85
N TYR A 125 18.83 0.70 -3.24
CA TYR A 125 17.80 0.78 -4.25
C TYR A 125 17.80 2.08 -5.03
N THR A 126 17.20 2.03 -6.21
CA THR A 126 16.79 3.21 -6.99
C THR A 126 15.27 3.31 -7.03
N LEU A 127 14.78 4.52 -7.31
CA LEU A 127 13.37 4.86 -7.47
C LEU A 127 13.17 5.51 -8.83
N HIS A 128 12.09 5.12 -9.50
CA HIS A 128 11.64 5.76 -10.73
C HIS A 128 10.12 5.78 -10.78
N GLY A 129 9.52 6.90 -11.14
CA GLY A 129 8.08 7.01 -11.25
C GLY A 129 7.58 8.36 -11.71
N PHE A 130 6.33 8.62 -11.38
CA PHE A 130 5.62 9.82 -11.78
C PHE A 130 5.00 10.49 -10.57
N TYR A 131 4.75 11.78 -10.69
CA TYR A 131 3.96 12.54 -9.73
C TYR A 131 2.98 13.46 -10.45
N SER A 132 2.02 13.98 -9.69
CA SER A 132 1.01 14.89 -10.21
C SER A 132 0.75 16.00 -9.21
N THR A 133 1.06 17.23 -9.61
CA THR A 133 0.76 18.44 -8.84
C THR A 133 -0.74 18.67 -8.69
N GLN A 134 -1.54 18.20 -9.66
CA GLN A 134 -3.00 18.34 -9.65
C GLN A 134 -3.65 17.44 -8.61
N THR A 135 -3.26 16.16 -8.56
CA THR A 135 -3.84 15.19 -7.63
C THR A 135 -3.05 15.07 -6.33
N ARG A 136 -1.90 15.71 -6.24
CA ARG A 136 -0.95 15.61 -5.11
C ARG A 136 -0.57 14.16 -4.81
N ARG A 137 -0.28 13.37 -5.85
CA ARG A 137 0.05 11.95 -5.75
C ARG A 137 1.42 11.64 -6.31
N ILE A 138 2.06 10.62 -5.75
CA ILE A 138 3.32 10.03 -6.20
C ILE A 138 3.10 8.54 -6.45
N GLY A 139 3.58 8.04 -7.58
CA GLY A 139 3.65 6.61 -7.86
C GLY A 139 5.05 6.25 -8.33
N VAL A 140 5.80 5.51 -7.50
CA VAL A 140 7.18 5.10 -7.79
C VAL A 140 7.37 3.60 -7.76
N THR A 141 8.33 3.13 -8.54
CA THR A 141 8.85 1.77 -8.48
C THR A 141 10.22 1.84 -7.85
N LYS A 142 10.37 1.18 -6.71
CA LYS A 142 11.62 0.96 -6.01
C LYS A 142 12.23 -0.34 -6.51
N THR A 143 13.47 -0.28 -6.99
CA THR A 143 14.19 -1.45 -7.50
C THR A 143 15.41 -1.69 -6.62
N TYR A 144 15.41 -2.80 -5.88
CA TYR A 144 16.58 -3.17 -5.07
C TYR A 144 17.71 -3.71 -5.94
N GLN A 145 18.94 -3.30 -5.62
CA GLN A 145 20.14 -3.85 -6.21
C GLN A 145 20.49 -5.19 -5.53
N LEU A 146 20.48 -6.27 -6.30
CA LEU A 146 20.83 -7.60 -5.81
C LEU A 146 22.26 -7.62 -5.23
N GLY A 147 22.46 -8.32 -4.12
CA GLY A 147 23.76 -8.45 -3.46
C GLY A 147 24.08 -7.36 -2.43
N THR A 148 23.12 -6.48 -2.11
CA THR A 148 23.25 -5.45 -1.06
C THR A 148 22.30 -5.72 0.11
N GLY A 149 22.64 -5.28 1.32
CA GLY A 149 21.79 -5.45 2.50
C GLY A 149 21.54 -6.90 2.91
N ASP A 150 20.32 -7.22 3.35
CA ASP A 150 19.95 -8.58 3.80
C ASP A 150 19.63 -9.49 2.60
N PRO A 151 20.46 -10.50 2.28
CA PRO A 151 20.25 -11.39 1.13
C PRO A 151 19.00 -12.28 1.26
N ARG A 152 18.41 -12.43 2.46
CA ARG A 152 17.18 -13.19 2.66
C ARG A 152 15.96 -12.41 2.19
N GLN A 153 16.01 -11.08 2.25
CA GLN A 153 14.92 -10.17 1.90
C GLN A 153 15.16 -9.50 0.54
N ASN A 154 16.39 -9.11 0.24
CA ASN A 154 16.78 -8.50 -1.01
C ASN A 154 17.01 -9.53 -2.11
N LEU A 155 15.92 -9.83 -2.82
CA LEU A 155 15.94 -10.69 -4.00
C LEU A 155 16.11 -9.91 -5.33
N GLY A 156 16.63 -8.68 -5.29
CA GLY A 156 16.73 -7.81 -6.48
C GLY A 156 15.37 -7.46 -7.09
N HIS A 157 14.36 -7.30 -6.24
CA HIS A 157 12.96 -7.22 -6.67
C HIS A 157 12.45 -5.78 -6.69
N ASN A 158 11.30 -5.60 -7.33
CA ASN A 158 10.60 -4.32 -7.40
C ASN A 158 9.53 -4.20 -6.30
N VAL A 159 9.45 -3.02 -5.69
CA VAL A 159 8.37 -2.61 -4.79
C VAL A 159 7.67 -1.40 -5.42
N ILE A 160 6.36 -1.48 -5.59
CA ILE A 160 5.58 -0.35 -6.08
C ILE A 160 5.07 0.44 -4.88
N ILE A 161 5.23 1.76 -4.90
CA ILE A 161 4.81 2.65 -3.81
C ILE A 161 3.88 3.71 -4.40
N GLN A 162 2.70 3.85 -3.80
CA GLN A 162 1.66 4.78 -4.24
C GLN A 162 1.19 5.61 -3.06
N LEU A 163 1.44 6.92 -3.12
CA LEU A 163 1.23 7.87 -2.03
C LEU A 163 0.39 9.07 -2.47
N GLU A 164 -0.33 9.64 -1.52
CA GLU A 164 -1.10 10.88 -1.65
C GLU A 164 -0.68 11.86 -0.55
N TRP A 165 -0.65 13.15 -0.85
CA TRP A 165 -0.29 14.18 0.10
C TRP A 165 -1.38 14.35 1.17
N ASN A 166 -1.02 14.09 2.43
CA ASN A 166 -1.83 14.41 3.58
C ASN A 166 -1.47 15.82 4.08
N ARG A 167 -2.35 16.80 3.80
CA ARG A 167 -2.17 18.21 4.20
C ARG A 167 -2.10 18.39 5.72
N PHE A 168 -2.84 17.60 6.49
CA PHE A 168 -2.89 17.73 7.95
C PHE A 168 -1.62 17.23 8.62
N ALA A 169 -1.08 16.12 8.11
CA ALA A 169 0.15 15.52 8.61
C ALA A 169 1.42 16.08 7.92
N ASN A 170 1.26 16.95 6.92
CA ASN A 170 2.34 17.53 6.14
C ASN A 170 3.30 16.48 5.56
N GLN A 171 2.75 15.36 5.07
CA GLN A 171 3.52 14.22 4.60
C GLN A 171 2.77 13.45 3.52
N PHE A 172 3.49 12.65 2.75
CA PHE A 172 2.90 11.69 1.83
C PHE A 172 2.56 10.39 2.56
N GLU A 173 1.35 9.88 2.34
CA GLU A 173 0.87 8.63 2.93
C GLU A 173 0.27 7.73 1.86
N GLY A 174 0.41 6.43 2.04
CA GLY A 174 -0.22 5.47 1.15
C GLY A 174 0.24 4.05 1.40
N LYS A 175 0.45 3.30 0.32
CA LYS A 175 0.80 1.88 0.40
C LYS A 175 1.99 1.53 -0.47
N TRP A 176 2.78 0.60 0.04
CA TRP A 176 3.73 -0.16 -0.76
C TRP A 176 3.11 -1.50 -1.16
N TYR A 177 3.60 -2.07 -2.27
CA TYR A 177 3.17 -3.35 -2.83
C TYR A 177 4.40 -4.11 -3.32
N VAL A 178 4.54 -5.36 -2.88
CA VAL A 178 5.62 -6.23 -3.32
C VAL A 178 5.09 -7.58 -3.78
N ARG A 179 5.74 -8.09 -4.82
CA ARG A 179 5.52 -9.45 -5.30
C ARG A 179 6.84 -10.06 -5.75
N THR A 180 7.36 -10.96 -4.94
CA THR A 180 8.50 -11.82 -5.26
C THR A 180 8.03 -13.26 -5.44
N ARG A 181 8.97 -14.17 -5.72
CA ARG A 181 8.68 -15.62 -5.72
C ARG A 181 8.35 -16.16 -4.32
N LYS A 182 8.91 -15.54 -3.27
CA LYS A 182 8.81 -16.01 -1.87
C LYS A 182 7.78 -15.23 -1.04
N TYR A 183 7.45 -14.01 -1.45
CA TYR A 183 6.65 -13.09 -0.65
C TYR A 183 5.73 -12.24 -1.52
N ARG A 184 4.50 -12.03 -1.02
CA ARG A 184 3.54 -11.09 -1.60
C ARG A 184 2.94 -10.31 -0.44
N GLY A 185 2.93 -8.99 -0.57
CA GLY A 185 2.49 -8.15 0.53
C GLY A 185 2.20 -6.73 0.11
N SER A 186 1.49 -6.04 0.97
CA SER A 186 1.29 -4.61 0.90
C SER A 186 1.13 -4.07 2.31
N GLY A 187 1.57 -2.85 2.55
CA GLY A 187 1.49 -2.23 3.86
C GLY A 187 1.50 -0.72 3.77
N PRO A 188 1.27 -0.03 4.89
CA PRO A 188 1.33 1.42 4.96
C PRO A 188 2.75 1.92 4.68
N TYR A 189 2.85 3.08 4.04
CA TYR A 189 4.09 3.77 3.74
C TYR A 189 3.92 5.26 4.00
N LYS A 190 4.91 5.87 4.66
CA LYS A 190 4.98 7.30 4.95
C LYS A 190 6.25 7.90 4.38
N LEU A 191 6.15 9.12 3.88
CA LEU A 191 7.26 9.86 3.30
C LEU A 191 7.16 11.35 3.69
N ARG A 192 8.19 11.87 4.37
CA ARG A 192 8.24 13.22 4.96
C ARG A 192 9.43 13.99 4.40
N SER A 193 9.27 15.29 4.14
CA SER A 193 10.40 16.12 3.70
C SER A 193 11.32 16.40 4.89
N SER A 194 12.61 16.09 4.78
CA SER A 194 13.58 16.34 5.86
C SER A 194 13.85 17.83 6.07
N GLN A 195 13.55 18.68 5.09
CA GLN A 195 13.71 20.14 5.22
C GLN A 195 12.79 20.76 6.28
N GLN A 196 11.68 20.10 6.62
CA GLN A 196 10.73 20.60 7.62
C GLN A 196 11.24 20.50 9.06
N GLN A 197 12.30 19.72 9.32
CA GLN A 197 12.93 19.63 10.64
C GLN A 197 13.78 20.87 10.99
N LEU A 198 14.04 21.77 10.04
CA LEU A 198 14.82 23.01 10.26
C LEU A 198 13.99 24.20 10.76
N THR A 199 12.66 24.06 10.87
CA THR A 199 11.85 25.05 11.59
C THR A 199 11.99 24.78 13.08
N LEU A 200 13.04 25.35 13.69
CA LEU A 200 13.23 25.38 15.14
C LEU A 200 11.92 25.80 15.83
N PRO A 201 11.55 25.22 17.00
CA PRO A 201 10.47 25.77 17.81
C PRO A 201 10.77 27.26 18.08
N PRO A 202 9.74 28.13 18.18
CA PRO A 202 9.96 29.52 18.53
C PRO A 202 10.80 29.54 19.80
N ALA A 203 11.99 30.15 19.70
CA ALA A 203 12.81 30.41 20.88
C ALA A 203 11.89 31.14 21.86
N TYR A 204 11.67 30.52 23.02
CA TYR A 204 10.93 31.14 24.09
C TYR A 204 11.67 32.45 24.42
N GLU A 205 11.02 33.57 24.12
CA GLU A 205 11.47 34.88 24.55
C GLU A 205 11.24 34.90 26.07
N LYS A 206 12.33 34.77 26.84
CA LYS A 206 12.27 35.03 28.28
C LYS A 206 11.95 36.51 28.46
N VAL A 207 10.73 36.80 28.90
CA VAL A 207 10.34 38.07 29.52
C VAL A 207 11.00 38.17 30.89
#